data_AF-A0A1G2Z250-F1
#
_entry.id   AF-A0A1G2Z250-F1
#
_cell.length_a   1.000
_cell.length_b   1.000
_cell.length_c   1.000
_cell.angle_alpha   90.00
_cell.angle_beta   90.00
_cell.angle_gamma   90.00
#
_symmetry.space_group_name_H-M   'P 1'
#
loop_
_entity.id
_entity.type
_entity.pdbx_description
1 polymer ?
#
loop_
_entity_poly.entity_id
_entity_poly.type
_entity_poly.pdbx_seq_one_letter_code
_entity_poly.pdbx_strand_id
1 'polypeptide(L)'
;MNRSIKYQFVPALISVCILTPLLVARSGKYETELQFEIDTQRSQIWIGARPDIPGQGPVKPTHVAIFHIRRPHVDMPSDLPGILKILKTTAAQSLSEQQQKFLTVSDAITWWGIEEIKNHDTVFLYAVSQEDAKKMVQAYFEIQANDVNARRQEYEQYIKDRKQEIIEIKKTLPEKQKQAEEMEPKFIEIKKTRYFPLSDDEAYETAKETMLEMDKMLDVIDIELAGIREKMSIINGYRKPPQDMQAIMRHQQLPEGMLVKLEQMFVEQTIELKSAEARKQAAIKIRGRDKAFIDTFIEWKNLSGEVYKLKANLESDEKQAKEIEERLTNPEPYMLPPEIYQNKVTIYPVLAEQS
;
A
#
# COMPACT_ATOMS: atom_id res chain seq x y z
N MET A 1 -0.47 55.20 32.01
CA MET A 1 0.78 55.32 31.22
C MET A 1 1.20 53.93 30.78
N ASN A 2 0.75 53.48 29.61
CA ASN A 2 1.47 53.52 28.33
C ASN A 2 2.68 52.56 28.25
N ARG A 3 2.47 51.43 27.53
CA ARG A 3 3.40 50.68 26.67
C ARG A 3 2.58 49.57 25.99
N SER A 4 1.92 49.86 24.87
CA SER A 4 2.37 49.58 23.49
C SER A 4 2.55 48.09 23.18
N ILE A 5 1.45 47.43 22.80
CA ILE A 5 1.45 46.16 22.06
C ILE A 5 0.87 46.48 20.68
N LYS A 6 1.76 46.72 19.72
CA LYS A 6 1.46 46.70 18.27
C LYS A 6 2.40 45.66 17.67
N TYR A 7 1.89 44.98 16.63
CA TYR A 7 2.51 43.91 15.84
C TYR A 7 2.32 42.50 16.38
N GLN A 8 1.18 41.88 15.99
CA GLN A 8 1.07 40.45 15.71
C GLN A 8 -0.29 40.15 15.03
N PHE A 9 -0.49 40.65 13.81
CA PHE A 9 -1.58 40.20 12.93
C PHE A 9 -1.16 40.32 11.46
N VAL A 10 -0.09 39.59 11.09
CA VAL A 10 0.19 39.23 9.69
C VAL A 10 0.86 37.85 9.72
N PRO A 11 0.07 36.76 9.64
CA PRO A 11 0.33 35.81 8.55
C PRO A 11 -0.95 35.16 8.00
N ALA A 12 -2.07 35.89 7.91
CA ALA A 12 -3.29 35.37 7.27
C ALA A 12 -3.37 35.72 5.76
N LEU A 13 -2.40 36.47 5.21
CA LEU A 13 -2.43 36.97 3.82
C LEU A 13 -1.37 36.37 2.89
N ILE A 14 -0.54 35.43 3.37
CA ILE A 14 0.44 34.71 2.53
C ILE A 14 -0.11 33.35 2.07
N SER A 15 -1.18 32.83 2.70
CA SER A 15 -1.75 31.52 2.33
C SER A 15 -2.74 31.57 1.15
N VAL A 16 -3.19 32.76 0.73
CA VAL A 16 -4.13 32.91 -0.40
C VAL A 16 -3.42 33.21 -1.73
N CYS A 17 -2.14 33.63 -1.72
CA CYS A 17 -1.40 33.98 -2.95
C CYS A 17 -0.50 32.85 -3.50
N ILE A 18 -0.36 31.72 -2.81
CA ILE A 18 0.45 30.57 -3.28
C ILE A 18 -0.43 29.47 -3.92
N LEU A 19 -1.77 29.59 -3.85
CA LEU A 19 -2.71 28.59 -4.37
C LEU A 19 -3.44 28.99 -5.68
N THR A 20 -3.10 30.11 -6.29
CA THR A 20 -3.64 30.53 -7.59
C THR A 20 -2.52 31.15 -8.43
N PRO A 21 -1.74 30.32 -9.15
CA PRO A 21 -2.01 30.18 -10.59
C PRO A 21 -1.70 28.76 -11.10
N LEU A 22 -2.55 27.76 -10.80
CA LEU A 22 -2.44 26.44 -11.43
C LEU A 22 -3.76 25.92 -12.01
N LEU A 23 -4.85 26.68 -11.89
CA LEU A 23 -6.16 26.35 -12.48
C LEU A 23 -6.43 27.03 -13.83
N VAL A 24 -5.43 27.70 -14.41
CA VAL A 24 -5.52 28.23 -15.78
C VAL A 24 -4.25 27.90 -16.57
N ALA A 25 -3.75 26.66 -16.43
CA ALA A 25 -3.18 26.03 -17.61
C ALA A 25 -4.38 25.72 -18.50
N ARG A 26 -4.74 26.68 -19.35
CA ARG A 26 -5.68 26.50 -20.45
C ARG A 26 -5.46 25.08 -20.98
N SER A 27 -6.53 24.30 -21.07
CA SER A 27 -6.67 23.32 -22.14
C SER A 27 -6.61 24.09 -23.47
N GLY A 28 -5.44 24.64 -23.77
CA GLY A 28 -5.12 25.10 -25.09
C GLY A 28 -5.24 23.83 -25.90
N LYS A 29 -6.33 23.73 -26.65
CA LYS A 29 -6.33 22.92 -27.85
C LYS A 29 -5.03 23.30 -28.56
N TYR A 30 -4.01 22.44 -28.46
CA TYR A 30 -2.92 22.45 -29.40
C TYR A 30 -3.57 21.96 -30.70
N GLU A 31 -4.33 22.84 -31.36
CA GLU A 31 -4.68 22.67 -32.77
C GLU A 31 -3.37 22.93 -33.51
N THR A 32 -2.48 21.94 -33.49
CA THR A 32 -1.33 21.92 -34.37
C THR A 32 -1.94 21.84 -35.77
N GLU A 33 -1.93 22.95 -36.49
CA GLU A 33 -2.47 23.01 -37.85
C GLU A 33 -1.55 22.19 -38.75
N LEU A 34 -1.90 20.91 -38.93
CA LEU A 34 -1.12 19.98 -39.74
C LEU A 34 -1.20 20.39 -41.21
N GLN A 35 -0.03 20.52 -41.83
CA GLN A 35 0.06 20.80 -43.26
C GLN A 35 0.03 19.49 -44.02
N PHE A 36 -1.02 19.30 -44.83
CA PHE A 36 -1.16 18.14 -45.70
C PHE A 36 -0.65 18.47 -47.11
N GLU A 37 0.38 17.76 -47.55
CA GLU A 37 0.85 17.77 -48.93
C GLU A 37 0.35 16.50 -49.64
N ILE A 38 -0.07 16.62 -50.89
CA ILE A 38 -0.49 15.48 -51.72
C ILE A 38 0.53 15.34 -52.84
N ASP A 39 1.30 14.25 -52.83
CA ASP A 39 2.24 13.93 -53.90
C ASP A 39 1.62 12.85 -54.79
N THR A 40 1.14 13.26 -55.96
CA THR A 40 0.56 12.36 -56.97
C THR A 40 1.58 11.80 -57.95
N GLN A 41 2.83 12.30 -57.92
CA GLN A 41 3.89 11.89 -58.84
C GLN A 41 4.65 10.66 -58.35
N ARG A 42 4.66 10.45 -57.04
CA ARG A 42 5.30 9.28 -56.40
C ARG A 42 4.23 8.38 -55.82
N SER A 43 4.39 7.07 -56.02
CA SER A 43 3.50 6.07 -55.42
C SER A 43 4.27 5.22 -54.41
N GLN A 44 3.59 4.83 -53.35
CA GLN A 44 4.16 4.01 -52.28
C GLN A 44 3.67 2.57 -52.42
N ILE A 45 4.54 1.61 -52.11
CA ILE A 45 4.14 0.20 -52.03
C ILE A 45 3.37 0.03 -50.71
N TRP A 46 2.30 -0.76 -50.71
CA TRP A 46 1.66 -1.13 -49.47
C TRP A 46 2.57 -2.06 -48.68
N ILE A 47 3.09 -1.54 -47.57
CA ILE A 47 3.90 -2.28 -46.64
C ILE A 47 2.97 -2.88 -45.58
N GLY A 48 2.62 -4.16 -45.71
CA GLY A 48 1.88 -4.89 -44.67
C GLY A 48 2.79 -5.27 -43.50
N ALA A 49 2.25 -5.35 -42.27
CA ALA A 49 3.02 -5.75 -41.09
C ALA A 49 3.43 -7.24 -41.12
N ARG A 50 2.85 -8.03 -42.03
CA ARG A 50 3.15 -9.45 -42.24
C ARG A 50 3.34 -9.76 -43.73
N PRO A 51 4.59 -10.03 -44.20
CA PRO A 51 4.87 -10.30 -45.61
C PRO A 51 4.27 -11.62 -46.12
N ASP A 52 3.84 -12.50 -45.21
CA ASP A 52 3.20 -13.79 -45.48
C ASP A 52 1.68 -13.72 -45.62
N ILE A 53 1.06 -12.53 -45.47
CA ILE A 53 -0.39 -12.37 -45.60
C ILE A 53 -0.69 -11.33 -46.70
N PRO A 54 -0.79 -11.75 -47.98
CA PRO A 54 -1.15 -10.85 -49.06
C PRO A 54 -2.57 -10.32 -48.84
N GLY A 55 -2.72 -8.99 -48.86
CA GLY A 55 -4.02 -8.35 -49.08
C GLY A 55 -5.11 -8.71 -48.07
N GLN A 56 -4.89 -8.43 -46.78
CA GLN A 56 -5.90 -8.67 -45.75
C GLN A 56 -7.17 -7.85 -45.97
N GLY A 57 -8.17 -8.50 -46.58
CA GLY A 57 -9.54 -8.03 -46.68
C GLY A 57 -9.97 -7.60 -48.09
N PRO A 58 -11.29 -7.54 -48.36
CA PRO A 58 -11.84 -7.15 -49.66
C PRO A 58 -11.63 -5.66 -49.99
N VAL A 59 -11.14 -4.87 -49.04
CA VAL A 59 -10.91 -3.43 -49.19
C VAL A 59 -9.42 -3.19 -49.27
N LYS A 60 -8.95 -2.59 -50.37
CA LYS A 60 -7.54 -2.25 -50.58
C LYS A 60 -7.32 -0.76 -50.33
N PRO A 61 -6.21 -0.35 -49.70
CA PRO A 61 -5.89 1.05 -49.55
C PRO A 61 -5.51 1.64 -50.92
N THR A 62 -5.88 2.89 -51.14
CA THR A 62 -5.53 3.66 -52.35
C THR A 62 -4.57 4.80 -52.04
N HIS A 63 -4.47 5.19 -50.77
CA HIS A 63 -3.62 6.27 -50.29
C HIS A 63 -2.91 5.86 -49.00
N VAL A 64 -1.79 6.49 -48.72
CA VAL A 64 -1.07 6.38 -47.45
C VAL A 64 -0.62 7.77 -47.00
N ALA A 65 -0.90 8.13 -45.75
CA ALA A 65 -0.32 9.29 -45.11
C ALA A 65 0.99 8.89 -44.43
N ILE A 66 2.07 9.60 -44.75
CA ILE A 66 3.41 9.39 -44.19
C ILE A 66 3.84 10.65 -43.44
N PHE A 67 4.31 10.47 -42.21
CA PHE A 67 4.87 11.55 -41.39
C PHE A 67 5.87 10.99 -40.38
N HIS A 68 6.68 11.87 -39.80
CA HIS A 68 7.71 11.49 -38.83
C HIS A 68 7.41 12.08 -37.46
N ILE A 69 7.32 11.23 -36.43
CA ILE A 69 6.99 11.60 -35.05
C ILE A 69 8.22 11.56 -34.15
N ARG A 70 8.42 12.57 -33.31
CA ARG A 70 9.61 12.68 -32.43
C ARG A 70 9.64 11.59 -31.34
N ARG A 71 10.82 10.99 -31.12
CA ARG A 71 11.09 10.03 -30.02
C ARG A 71 11.36 10.70 -28.67
N PRO A 72 11.13 9.99 -27.54
CA PRO A 72 10.29 8.79 -27.43
C PRO A 72 8.82 9.18 -27.57
N HIS A 73 8.12 8.57 -28.51
CA HIS A 73 6.67 8.60 -28.56
C HIS A 73 6.15 7.31 -27.94
N VAL A 74 4.91 7.32 -27.44
CA VAL A 74 4.29 6.07 -26.97
C VAL A 74 3.98 5.24 -28.21
N ASP A 75 4.64 4.09 -28.33
CA ASP A 75 4.32 3.13 -29.38
C ASP A 75 2.81 2.86 -29.33
N MET A 76 2.09 3.25 -30.39
CA MET A 76 0.75 2.72 -30.60
C MET A 76 0.88 1.21 -30.73
N PRO A 77 -0.01 0.37 -30.21
CA PRO A 77 0.08 -1.05 -30.49
C PRO A 77 -0.20 -1.29 -31.99
N SER A 78 0.67 -2.04 -32.67
CA SER A 78 0.57 -2.38 -34.11
C SER A 78 -0.34 -3.57 -34.34
N ASP A 79 -0.74 -4.23 -33.27
CA ASP A 79 -1.69 -5.31 -33.33
C ASP A 79 -3.11 -4.77 -33.59
N LEU A 80 -3.96 -5.63 -34.15
CA LEU A 80 -5.35 -5.30 -34.45
C LEU A 80 -6.09 -4.66 -33.24
N PRO A 81 -5.92 -5.14 -31.99
CA PRO A 81 -6.47 -4.45 -30.80
C PRO A 81 -6.04 -2.98 -30.64
N GLY A 82 -4.78 -2.65 -30.96
CA GLY A 82 -4.29 -1.28 -30.99
C GLY A 82 -4.91 -0.43 -32.08
N ILE A 83 -4.95 -0.96 -33.31
CA ILE A 83 -5.55 -0.29 -34.48
C ILE A 83 -7.04 0.00 -34.23
N LEU A 84 -7.77 -0.93 -33.60
CA LEU A 84 -9.19 -0.75 -33.27
C LEU A 84 -9.43 0.40 -32.27
N LYS A 85 -8.40 0.89 -31.55
CA LYS A 85 -8.55 2.12 -30.74
C LYS A 85 -8.81 3.36 -31.61
N ILE A 86 -8.33 3.39 -32.86
CA ILE A 86 -8.61 4.49 -33.79
C ILE A 86 -10.10 4.69 -33.95
N LEU A 87 -10.86 3.60 -34.13
CA LEU A 87 -12.30 3.66 -34.34
C LEU A 87 -13.09 4.28 -33.17
N LYS A 88 -12.48 4.43 -31.99
CA LYS A 88 -13.11 5.07 -30.83
C LYS A 88 -12.93 6.60 -30.80
N THR A 89 -12.08 7.15 -31.67
CA THR A 89 -11.81 8.59 -31.75
C THR A 89 -12.92 9.34 -32.50
N THR A 90 -13.01 10.64 -32.26
CA THR A 90 -14.01 11.51 -32.90
C THR A 90 -13.74 11.63 -34.41
N ALA A 91 -12.48 11.84 -34.80
CA ALA A 91 -12.09 11.85 -36.21
C ALA A 91 -12.42 10.54 -36.92
N ALA A 92 -12.21 9.38 -36.27
CA ALA A 92 -12.48 8.09 -36.89
C ALA A 92 -13.97 7.80 -37.11
N GLN A 93 -14.86 8.32 -36.26
CA GLN A 93 -16.31 8.19 -36.45
C GLN A 93 -16.79 8.85 -37.76
N SER A 94 -16.01 9.79 -38.30
CA SER A 94 -16.31 10.46 -39.57
C SER A 94 -15.68 9.78 -40.79
N LEU A 95 -14.93 8.70 -40.62
CA LEU A 95 -14.32 7.94 -41.73
C LEU A 95 -15.39 7.31 -42.62
N SER A 96 -15.08 7.12 -43.90
CA SER A 96 -15.97 6.40 -44.81
C SER A 96 -16.23 4.97 -44.33
N GLU A 97 -17.39 4.41 -44.68
CA GLU A 97 -17.73 3.02 -44.35
C GLU A 97 -16.67 2.03 -44.87
N GLN A 98 -16.11 2.31 -46.04
CA GLN A 98 -15.03 1.51 -46.62
C GLN A 98 -13.76 1.56 -45.76
N GLN A 99 -13.39 2.74 -45.26
CA GLN A 99 -12.24 2.89 -44.37
C GLN A 99 -12.48 2.21 -43.02
N GLN A 100 -13.66 2.36 -42.43
CA GLN A 100 -13.99 1.68 -41.18
C GLN A 100 -13.90 0.16 -41.34
N LYS A 101 -14.44 -0.38 -42.44
CA LYS A 101 -14.32 -1.80 -42.77
C LYS A 101 -12.87 -2.22 -42.94
N PHE A 102 -12.06 -1.42 -43.65
CA PHE A 102 -10.63 -1.67 -43.82
C PHE A 102 -9.90 -1.77 -42.47
N LEU A 103 -10.14 -0.85 -41.54
CA LEU A 103 -9.53 -0.84 -40.20
C LEU A 103 -9.88 -2.07 -39.35
N THR A 104 -11.02 -2.71 -39.59
CA THR A 104 -11.44 -3.89 -38.82
C THR A 104 -10.82 -5.21 -39.28
N VAL A 105 -10.23 -5.24 -40.48
CA VAL A 105 -9.79 -6.49 -41.13
C VAL A 105 -8.34 -6.45 -41.62
N SER A 106 -7.60 -5.36 -41.42
CA SER A 106 -6.27 -5.15 -41.99
C SER A 106 -5.33 -4.37 -41.08
N ASP A 107 -4.02 -4.49 -41.37
CA ASP A 107 -2.95 -3.70 -40.77
C ASP A 107 -2.91 -2.28 -41.39
N ALA A 108 -3.87 -1.44 -41.02
CA ALA A 108 -4.01 -0.08 -41.57
C ALA A 108 -2.95 0.92 -41.04
N ILE A 109 -2.20 0.53 -40.01
CA ILE A 109 -1.14 1.33 -39.41
C ILE A 109 0.13 0.50 -39.43
N THR A 110 1.20 1.06 -40.02
CA THR A 110 2.55 0.51 -39.86
C THR A 110 3.49 1.63 -39.48
N TRP A 111 4.49 1.35 -38.66
CA TRP A 111 5.57 2.29 -38.40
C TRP A 111 6.91 1.60 -38.63
N TRP A 112 7.90 2.38 -39.05
CA TRP A 112 9.24 1.91 -39.32
C TRP A 112 10.22 2.82 -38.60
N GLY A 113 11.09 2.22 -37.78
CA GLY A 113 12.20 2.90 -37.12
C GLY A 113 13.41 3.11 -38.04
N ILE A 114 13.21 3.25 -39.35
CA ILE A 114 14.31 3.55 -40.29
C ILE A 114 14.71 5.02 -40.06
N GLU A 115 15.98 5.26 -39.74
CA GLU A 115 16.54 6.60 -39.48
C GLU A 115 16.66 7.47 -40.74
N GLU A 116 15.56 7.71 -41.46
CA GLU A 116 15.53 8.79 -42.46
C GLU A 116 15.66 10.16 -41.79
N ILE A 117 15.05 10.31 -40.60
CA ILE A 117 15.13 11.52 -39.78
C ILE A 117 15.59 11.15 -38.37
N LYS A 118 16.73 11.73 -37.95
CA LYS A 118 17.30 11.50 -36.62
C LYS A 118 16.27 11.79 -35.52
N ASN A 119 16.14 10.87 -34.56
CA ASN A 119 15.22 10.94 -33.42
C ASN A 119 13.72 10.99 -33.78
N HIS A 120 13.34 10.53 -34.97
CA HIS A 120 11.93 10.41 -35.34
C HIS A 120 11.62 9.00 -35.87
N ASP A 121 10.39 8.56 -35.66
CA ASP A 121 9.84 7.34 -36.23
C ASP A 121 8.93 7.67 -37.40
N THR A 122 8.99 6.88 -38.47
CA THR A 122 8.13 7.07 -39.64
C THR A 122 6.84 6.30 -39.46
N VAL A 123 5.71 7.00 -39.54
CA VAL A 123 4.36 6.43 -39.41
C VAL A 123 3.69 6.42 -40.79
N PHE A 124 3.08 5.29 -41.13
CA PHE A 124 2.31 5.06 -42.34
C PHE A 124 0.87 4.74 -41.95
N LEU A 125 -0.07 5.59 -42.38
CA LEU A 125 -1.50 5.39 -42.16
C LEU A 125 -2.18 5.15 -43.51
N TYR A 126 -2.57 3.91 -43.76
CA TYR A 126 -3.21 3.50 -45.01
C TYR A 126 -4.70 3.86 -45.01
N ALA A 127 -5.17 4.35 -46.15
CA ALA A 127 -6.54 4.76 -46.34
C ALA A 127 -7.10 4.46 -47.73
N VAL A 128 -8.42 4.34 -47.82
CA VAL A 128 -9.16 4.08 -49.07
C VAL A 128 -9.46 5.34 -49.88
N SER A 129 -9.20 6.52 -49.31
CA SER A 129 -9.31 7.82 -49.97
C SER A 129 -8.35 8.83 -49.34
N GLN A 130 -8.10 9.94 -50.04
CA GLN A 130 -7.29 11.05 -49.52
C GLN A 130 -7.93 11.68 -48.27
N GLU A 131 -9.25 11.86 -48.26
CA GLU A 131 -10.00 12.44 -47.15
C GLU A 131 -9.96 11.52 -45.93
N ASP A 132 -10.05 10.20 -46.13
CA ASP A 132 -9.88 9.23 -45.07
C ASP A 132 -8.44 9.23 -44.54
N ALA A 133 -7.42 9.43 -45.38
CA ALA A 133 -6.03 9.56 -44.94
C ALA A 133 -5.86 10.76 -43.97
N LYS A 134 -6.48 11.91 -44.29
CA LYS A 134 -6.46 13.09 -43.41
C LYS A 134 -7.14 12.81 -42.06
N LYS A 135 -8.29 12.15 -42.07
CA LYS A 135 -9.04 11.78 -40.85
C LYS A 135 -8.31 10.72 -40.02
N MET A 136 -7.64 9.77 -40.67
CA MET A 136 -6.79 8.77 -40.02
C MET A 136 -5.65 9.41 -39.25
N VAL A 137 -5.00 10.41 -39.84
CA VAL A 137 -3.96 11.22 -39.17
C VAL A 137 -4.55 11.90 -37.94
N GLN A 138 -5.68 12.60 -38.08
CA GLN A 138 -6.36 13.24 -36.94
C GLN A 138 -6.69 12.24 -35.82
N ALA A 139 -7.25 11.08 -36.17
CA ALA A 139 -7.56 10.02 -35.23
C ALA A 139 -6.32 9.47 -34.51
N TYR A 140 -5.21 9.30 -35.22
CA TYR A 140 -3.93 8.92 -34.63
C TYR A 140 -3.49 9.91 -33.53
N PHE A 141 -3.60 11.21 -33.80
CA PHE A 141 -3.27 12.26 -32.82
C PHE A 141 -4.22 12.31 -31.63
N GLU A 142 -5.51 12.08 -31.85
CA GLU A 142 -6.50 12.01 -30.77
C GLU A 142 -6.16 10.91 -29.76
N ILE A 143 -5.73 9.72 -30.19
CA ILE A 143 -5.32 8.64 -29.28
C ILE A 143 -4.16 9.11 -28.40
N GLN A 144 -3.11 9.62 -29.02
CA GLN A 144 -1.89 10.03 -28.31
C GLN A 144 -2.16 11.17 -27.33
N ALA A 145 -2.97 12.15 -27.74
CA ALA A 145 -3.39 13.24 -26.86
C ALA A 145 -4.24 12.74 -25.68
N ASN A 146 -5.14 11.78 -25.92
CA ASN A 146 -5.96 11.18 -24.85
C ASN A 146 -5.11 10.39 -23.87
N ASP A 147 -4.14 9.60 -24.33
CA ASP A 147 -3.24 8.83 -23.46
C ASP A 147 -2.36 9.76 -22.60
N VAL A 148 -1.84 10.84 -23.18
CA VAL A 148 -1.08 11.86 -22.45
C VAL A 148 -1.95 12.55 -21.39
N ASN A 149 -3.16 12.95 -21.75
CA ASN A 149 -4.11 13.58 -20.81
C ASN A 149 -4.50 12.62 -19.68
N ALA A 150 -4.72 11.34 -19.99
CA ALA A 150 -5.06 10.33 -18.98
C ALA A 150 -3.92 10.14 -17.98
N ARG A 151 -2.68 10.02 -18.43
CA ARG A 151 -1.49 9.94 -17.54
C ARG A 151 -1.31 11.18 -16.69
N ARG A 152 -1.53 12.36 -17.28
CA ARG A 152 -1.47 13.62 -16.53
C ARG A 152 -2.50 13.64 -15.41
N GLN A 153 -3.75 13.26 -15.71
CA GLN A 153 -4.82 13.16 -14.71
C GLN A 153 -4.48 12.12 -13.62
N GLU A 154 -3.91 10.97 -14.00
CA GLU A 154 -3.44 9.95 -13.06
C GLU A 154 -2.40 10.52 -12.09
N TYR A 155 -1.39 11.24 -12.60
CA TYR A 155 -0.38 11.88 -11.76
C TYR A 155 -0.93 13.01 -10.90
N GLU A 156 -1.83 13.84 -11.41
CA GLU A 156 -2.51 14.88 -10.63
C GLU A 156 -3.33 14.28 -9.48
N GLN A 157 -4.05 13.18 -9.75
CA GLN A 157 -4.79 12.44 -8.74
C GLN A 157 -3.85 11.77 -7.73
N TYR A 158 -2.75 11.17 -8.19
CA TYR A 158 -1.72 10.58 -7.33
C TYR A 158 -1.14 11.59 -6.35
N ILE A 159 -0.78 12.79 -6.81
CA ILE A 159 -0.29 13.88 -5.93
C ILE A 159 -1.35 14.26 -4.89
N LYS A 160 -2.61 14.37 -5.31
CA LYS A 160 -3.71 14.71 -4.41
C LYS A 160 -3.85 13.68 -3.29
N ASP A 161 -3.80 12.40 -3.64
CA ASP A 161 -3.92 11.30 -2.68
C ASP A 161 -2.73 11.29 -1.70
N ARG A 162 -1.49 11.43 -2.20
CA ARG A 162 -0.29 11.55 -1.35
C ARG A 162 -0.32 12.76 -0.44
N LYS A 163 -0.79 13.90 -0.91
CA LYS A 163 -0.96 15.10 -0.06
C LYS A 163 -1.97 14.87 1.06
N GLN A 164 -3.05 14.15 0.79
CA GLN A 164 -4.02 13.81 1.82
C GLN A 164 -3.42 12.86 2.86
N GLU A 165 -2.67 11.84 2.44
CA GLU A 165 -1.94 10.93 3.33
C GLU A 165 -0.94 11.68 4.21
N ILE A 166 -0.15 12.59 3.63
CA ILE A 166 0.78 13.47 4.35
C ILE A 166 0.06 14.27 5.44
N ILE A 167 -1.13 14.82 5.14
CA ILE A 167 -1.92 15.59 6.12
C ILE A 167 -2.36 14.70 7.28
N GLU A 168 -2.89 13.51 7.00
CA GLU A 168 -3.32 12.57 8.05
C GLU A 168 -2.15 12.07 8.90
N ILE A 169 -1.00 11.79 8.28
CA ILE A 169 0.22 11.40 9.01
C ILE A 169 0.70 12.56 9.89
N LYS A 170 0.75 13.80 9.38
CA LYS A 170 1.15 14.98 10.18
C LYS A 170 0.22 15.26 11.36
N LYS A 171 -1.06 14.86 11.25
CA LYS A 171 -2.05 14.97 12.33
C LYS A 171 -1.85 13.91 13.41
N THR A 172 -1.58 12.66 13.03
CA THR A 172 -1.54 11.51 13.95
C THR A 172 -0.16 11.26 14.56
N LEU A 173 0.92 11.52 13.81
CA LEU A 173 2.29 11.27 14.23
C LEU A 173 2.67 11.96 15.56
N PRO A 174 2.34 13.24 15.83
CA PRO A 174 2.73 13.89 17.08
C PRO A 174 2.14 13.22 18.32
N GLU A 175 0.89 12.76 18.23
CA GLU A 175 0.22 12.07 19.33
C GLU A 175 0.86 10.71 19.60
N LYS A 176 1.11 9.92 18.56
CA LYS A 176 1.77 8.61 18.66
C LYS A 176 3.21 8.72 19.15
N GLN A 177 3.93 9.73 18.67
CA GLN A 177 5.28 10.06 19.12
C GLN A 177 5.29 10.35 20.62
N LYS A 178 4.37 11.19 21.09
CA LYS A 178 4.23 11.50 22.53
C LYS A 178 3.90 10.26 23.36
N GLN A 179 2.98 9.42 22.91
CA GLN A 179 2.65 8.16 23.59
C GLN A 179 3.85 7.22 23.68
N ALA A 180 4.64 7.09 22.60
CA ALA A 180 5.85 6.29 22.58
C ALA A 180 6.91 6.84 23.57
N GLU A 181 7.14 8.16 23.57
CA GLU A 181 8.08 8.84 24.48
C GLU A 181 7.67 8.73 25.96
N GLU A 182 6.37 8.68 26.26
CA GLU A 182 5.87 8.45 27.62
C GLU A 182 5.97 6.98 28.06
N MET A 183 5.91 6.03 27.11
CA MET A 183 5.91 4.60 27.39
C MET A 183 7.32 4.02 27.53
N GLU A 184 8.26 4.48 26.71
CA GLU A 184 9.66 4.05 26.73
C GLU A 184 10.31 4.08 28.12
N PRO A 185 10.25 5.16 28.92
CA PRO A 185 10.85 5.18 30.24
C PRO A 185 10.23 4.16 31.19
N LYS A 186 8.90 3.92 31.10
CA LYS A 186 8.20 2.91 31.91
C LYS A 186 8.69 1.51 31.57
N PHE A 187 8.81 1.21 30.28
CA PHE A 187 9.37 -0.06 29.81
C PHE A 187 10.81 -0.27 30.32
N ILE A 188 11.68 0.74 30.13
CA ILE A 188 13.09 0.68 30.51
C ILE A 188 13.26 0.49 32.02
N GLU A 189 12.45 1.16 32.85
CA GLU A 189 12.50 1.04 34.31
C GLU A 189 12.14 -0.38 34.77
N ILE A 190 11.07 -0.96 34.22
CA ILE A 190 10.65 -2.33 34.56
C ILE A 190 11.71 -3.33 34.09
N LYS A 191 12.24 -3.15 32.87
CA LYS A 191 13.30 -4.00 32.32
C LYS A 191 14.56 -3.98 33.18
N LYS A 192 15.07 -2.79 33.53
CA LYS A 192 16.29 -2.63 34.34
C LYS A 192 16.19 -3.29 35.71
N THR A 193 15.00 -3.30 36.29
CA THR A 193 14.79 -3.88 37.62
C THR A 193 14.90 -5.41 37.62
N ARG A 194 14.57 -6.08 36.51
CA ARG A 194 14.32 -7.53 36.51
C ARG A 194 15.06 -8.32 35.45
N TYR A 195 15.27 -7.72 34.30
CA TYR A 195 15.82 -8.36 33.11
C TYR A 195 17.14 -7.70 32.69
N PHE A 196 17.78 -6.95 33.58
CA PHE A 196 19.14 -6.49 33.34
C PHE A 196 20.09 -7.70 33.36
N PRO A 197 20.94 -7.96 32.33
CA PRO A 197 21.30 -7.14 31.16
C PRO A 197 20.76 -7.66 29.80
N LEU A 198 19.67 -8.42 29.80
CA LEU A 198 19.12 -9.07 28.60
C LEU A 198 18.74 -8.06 27.51
N SER A 199 18.77 -8.50 26.24
CA SER A 199 18.15 -7.74 25.15
C SER A 199 16.63 -7.66 25.33
N ASP A 200 15.96 -6.78 24.57
CA ASP A 200 14.52 -6.60 24.70
C ASP A 200 13.72 -7.87 24.37
N ASP A 201 14.11 -8.56 23.29
CA ASP A 201 13.45 -9.80 22.86
C ASP A 201 13.77 -10.98 23.81
N GLU A 202 15.01 -11.08 24.33
CA GLU A 202 15.36 -12.08 25.34
C GLU A 202 14.61 -11.86 26.66
N ALA A 203 14.48 -10.60 27.09
CA ALA A 203 13.70 -10.25 28.28
C ALA A 203 12.23 -10.62 28.12
N TYR A 204 11.66 -10.36 26.93
CA TYR A 204 10.29 -10.74 26.60
C TYR A 204 10.05 -12.26 26.64
N GLU A 205 10.92 -13.05 26.01
CA GLU A 205 10.79 -14.51 26.05
C GLU A 205 11.01 -15.07 27.45
N THR A 206 11.99 -14.55 28.19
CA THR A 206 12.23 -14.96 29.59
C THR A 206 11.00 -14.69 30.48
N ALA A 207 10.34 -13.54 30.29
CA ALA A 207 9.10 -13.22 31.02
C ALA A 207 7.97 -14.19 30.68
N LYS A 208 7.82 -14.58 29.41
CA LYS A 208 6.81 -15.55 28.96
C LYS A 208 7.07 -16.93 29.54
N GLU A 209 8.32 -17.38 29.51
CA GLU A 209 8.73 -18.65 30.10
C GLU A 209 8.47 -18.65 31.61
N THR A 210 8.84 -17.58 32.31
CA THR A 210 8.56 -17.44 33.74
C THR A 210 7.06 -17.49 34.04
N MET A 211 6.22 -16.82 33.23
CA MET A 211 4.77 -16.91 33.39
C MET A 211 4.26 -18.35 33.23
N LEU A 212 4.74 -19.06 32.22
CA LEU A 212 4.37 -20.45 31.98
C LEU A 212 4.80 -21.37 33.12
N GLU A 213 6.00 -21.17 33.66
CA GLU A 213 6.48 -21.91 34.84
C GLU A 213 5.63 -21.62 36.08
N MET A 214 5.22 -20.37 36.29
CA MET A 214 4.33 -20.01 37.39
C MET A 214 2.93 -20.60 37.22
N ASP A 215 2.40 -20.68 36.00
CA ASP A 215 1.13 -21.35 35.73
C ASP A 215 1.21 -22.84 36.10
N LYS A 216 2.26 -23.55 35.66
CA LYS A 216 2.50 -24.94 36.06
C LYS A 216 2.65 -25.10 37.56
N MET A 217 3.36 -24.18 38.23
CA MET A 217 3.53 -24.21 39.68
C MET A 217 2.20 -24.00 40.42
N LEU A 218 1.34 -23.11 39.92
CA LEU A 218 0.02 -22.87 40.51
C LEU A 218 -0.87 -24.11 40.43
N ASP A 219 -0.86 -24.82 39.29
CA ASP A 219 -1.61 -26.07 39.14
C ASP A 219 -1.16 -27.13 40.16
N VAL A 220 0.16 -27.29 40.33
CA VAL A 220 0.74 -28.22 41.32
C VAL A 220 0.35 -27.84 42.75
N ILE A 221 0.44 -26.54 43.09
CA ILE A 221 0.08 -26.06 44.43
C ILE A 221 -1.42 -26.24 44.70
N ASP A 222 -2.28 -26.09 43.70
CA ASP A 222 -3.72 -26.30 43.87
C ASP A 222 -4.07 -27.76 44.16
N ILE A 223 -3.37 -28.71 43.52
CA ILE A 223 -3.47 -30.14 43.85
C ILE A 223 -2.98 -30.41 45.29
N GLU A 224 -1.84 -29.83 45.67
CA GLU A 224 -1.28 -29.97 47.01
C GLU A 224 -2.22 -29.42 48.09
N LEU A 225 -2.77 -28.22 47.88
CA LEU A 225 -3.74 -27.58 48.77
C LEU A 225 -5.00 -28.42 48.92
N ALA A 226 -5.50 -29.01 47.84
CA ALA A 226 -6.64 -29.92 47.89
C ALA A 226 -6.32 -31.16 48.75
N GLY A 227 -5.15 -31.77 48.56
CA GLY A 227 -4.70 -32.92 49.34
C GLY A 227 -4.53 -32.61 50.83
N ILE A 228 -3.93 -31.47 51.18
CA ILE A 228 -3.77 -31.02 52.58
C ILE A 228 -5.13 -30.78 53.22
N ARG A 229 -6.05 -30.10 52.52
CA ARG A 229 -7.41 -29.83 53.03
C ARG A 229 -8.17 -31.12 53.29
N GLU A 230 -8.04 -32.12 52.43
CA GLU A 230 -8.66 -33.43 52.63
C GLU A 230 -8.08 -34.15 53.85
N LYS A 231 -6.74 -34.18 53.99
CA LYS A 231 -6.09 -34.74 55.19
C LYS A 231 -6.56 -34.05 56.48
N MET A 232 -6.64 -32.71 56.47
CA MET A 232 -7.16 -31.94 57.59
C MET A 232 -8.63 -32.23 57.89
N SER A 233 -9.46 -32.44 56.86
CA SER A 233 -10.87 -32.82 57.00
C SER A 233 -11.00 -34.16 57.72
N ILE A 234 -10.23 -35.16 57.29
CA ILE A 234 -10.17 -36.49 57.92
C ILE A 234 -9.72 -36.38 59.39
N ILE A 235 -8.61 -35.68 59.66
CA ILE A 235 -8.10 -35.49 61.03
C ILE A 235 -9.15 -34.83 61.92
N ASN A 236 -9.81 -33.77 61.42
CA ASN A 236 -10.89 -33.09 62.15
C ASN A 236 -12.08 -34.01 62.45
N GLY A 237 -12.40 -34.95 61.55
CA GLY A 237 -13.45 -35.94 61.77
C GLY A 237 -13.19 -36.87 62.96
N TYR A 238 -11.93 -37.17 63.26
CA TYR A 238 -11.53 -38.00 64.41
C TYR A 238 -11.20 -37.19 65.67
N ARG A 239 -10.76 -35.93 65.52
CA ARG A 239 -10.36 -35.05 66.63
C ARG A 239 -11.54 -34.40 67.35
N LYS A 240 -12.60 -34.04 66.62
CA LYS A 240 -13.72 -33.29 67.21
C LYS A 240 -14.51 -34.15 68.19
N PRO A 241 -15.06 -33.55 69.27
CA PRO A 241 -15.97 -34.24 70.16
C PRO A 241 -17.09 -34.92 69.36
N PRO A 242 -17.33 -36.22 69.57
CA PRO A 242 -18.35 -36.94 68.84
C PRO A 242 -19.72 -36.27 68.96
N GLN A 243 -20.40 -36.08 67.83
CA GLN A 243 -21.73 -35.45 67.80
C GLN A 243 -22.87 -36.46 67.61
N ASP A 244 -22.55 -37.70 67.23
CA ASP A 244 -23.50 -38.79 67.04
C ASP A 244 -22.99 -40.11 67.64
N MET A 245 -23.89 -41.08 67.79
CA MET A 245 -23.58 -42.38 68.42
C MET A 245 -22.51 -43.18 67.64
N GLN A 246 -22.43 -43.02 66.32
CA GLN A 246 -21.41 -43.67 65.50
C GLN A 246 -20.02 -43.06 65.69
N ALA A 247 -19.93 -41.74 65.82
CA ALA A 247 -18.71 -41.02 66.15
C ALA A 247 -18.24 -41.35 67.58
N ILE A 248 -19.15 -41.52 68.53
CA ILE A 248 -18.82 -41.91 69.91
C ILE A 248 -18.17 -43.29 69.92
N MET A 249 -18.78 -44.27 69.24
CA MET A 249 -18.22 -45.63 69.16
C MET A 249 -16.85 -45.64 68.46
N ARG A 250 -16.70 -44.90 67.35
CA ARG A 250 -15.40 -44.77 66.65
C ARG A 250 -14.32 -44.15 67.54
N HIS A 251 -14.68 -43.12 68.30
CA HIS A 251 -13.74 -42.41 69.16
C HIS A 251 -13.35 -43.22 70.41
N GLN A 252 -14.24 -44.09 70.93
CA GLN A 252 -13.94 -45.04 72.00
C GLN A 252 -13.07 -46.22 71.55
N GLN A 253 -13.09 -46.54 70.26
CA GLN A 253 -12.26 -47.60 69.66
C GLN A 253 -10.85 -47.12 69.28
N LEU A 254 -10.53 -45.83 69.48
CA LEU A 254 -9.20 -45.32 69.19
C LEU A 254 -8.17 -45.86 70.20
N PRO A 255 -6.98 -46.28 69.74
CA PRO A 255 -5.89 -46.66 70.63
C PRO A 255 -5.48 -45.54 71.58
N GLU A 256 -4.95 -45.89 72.74
CA GLU A 256 -4.42 -44.94 73.71
C GLU A 256 -3.34 -44.05 73.08
N GLY A 257 -3.40 -42.73 73.36
CA GLY A 257 -2.48 -41.74 72.78
C GLY A 257 -2.77 -41.32 71.34
N MET A 258 -3.73 -41.94 70.64
CA MET A 258 -4.04 -41.60 69.24
C MET A 258 -4.56 -40.17 69.07
N LEU A 259 -5.30 -39.64 70.05
CA LEU A 259 -5.78 -38.25 70.01
C LEU A 259 -4.63 -37.23 70.03
N VAL A 260 -3.61 -37.47 70.86
CA VAL A 260 -2.41 -36.61 70.90
C VAL A 260 -1.68 -36.64 69.57
N LYS A 261 -1.60 -37.83 68.94
CA LYS A 261 -1.02 -37.97 67.60
C LYS A 261 -1.83 -37.25 66.53
N LEU A 262 -3.16 -37.32 66.58
CA LEU A 262 -4.04 -36.57 65.67
C LEU A 262 -3.89 -35.05 65.85
N GLU A 263 -3.70 -34.57 67.09
CA GLU A 263 -3.44 -33.17 67.40
C GLU A 263 -2.11 -32.70 66.78
N GLN A 264 -1.05 -33.52 66.92
CA GLN A 264 0.25 -33.26 66.29
C GLN A 264 0.13 -33.21 64.76
N MET A 265 -0.50 -34.22 64.15
CA MET A 265 -0.73 -34.26 62.71
C MET A 265 -1.55 -33.06 62.23
N PHE A 266 -2.52 -32.58 63.02
CA PHE A 266 -3.29 -31.39 62.71
C PHE A 266 -2.41 -30.14 62.64
N VAL A 267 -1.49 -29.97 63.60
CA VAL A 267 -0.54 -28.85 63.61
C VAL A 267 0.39 -28.94 62.40
N GLU A 268 0.95 -30.11 62.11
CA GLU A 268 1.81 -30.35 60.94
C GLU A 268 1.09 -29.98 59.64
N GLN A 269 -0.12 -30.48 59.43
CA GLN A 269 -0.91 -30.18 58.23
C GLN A 269 -1.33 -28.71 58.16
N THR A 270 -1.53 -28.03 59.29
CA THR A 270 -1.81 -26.59 59.31
C THR A 270 -0.59 -25.78 58.84
N ILE A 271 0.61 -26.18 59.26
CA ILE A 271 1.87 -25.55 58.81
C ILE A 271 2.06 -25.78 57.30
N GLU A 272 1.86 -27.01 56.83
CA GLU A 272 1.92 -27.34 55.40
C GLU A 272 0.92 -26.51 54.59
N LEU A 273 -0.32 -26.38 55.07
CA LEU A 273 -1.34 -25.55 54.44
C LEU A 273 -0.87 -24.10 54.29
N LYS A 274 -0.36 -23.50 55.38
CA LYS A 274 0.12 -22.11 55.36
C LYS A 274 1.33 -21.91 54.48
N SER A 275 2.24 -22.89 54.43
CA SER A 275 3.38 -22.88 53.50
C SER A 275 2.93 -22.94 52.03
N ALA A 276 1.99 -23.83 51.71
CA ALA A 276 1.44 -23.96 50.36
C ALA A 276 0.66 -22.68 49.95
N GLU A 277 -0.13 -22.10 50.84
CA GLU A 277 -0.82 -20.82 50.61
C GLU A 277 0.18 -19.68 50.32
N ALA A 278 1.29 -19.60 51.06
CA ALA A 278 2.32 -18.60 50.84
C ALA A 278 3.02 -18.77 49.48
N ARG A 279 3.35 -20.02 49.09
CA ARG A 279 3.91 -20.33 47.77
C ARG A 279 2.94 -19.95 46.65
N LYS A 280 1.63 -20.22 46.82
CA LYS A 280 0.59 -19.80 45.86
C LYS A 280 0.62 -18.28 45.64
N GLN A 281 0.62 -17.51 46.73
CA GLN A 281 0.65 -16.04 46.65
C GLN A 281 1.94 -15.52 46.01
N ALA A 282 3.09 -16.15 46.30
CA ALA A 282 4.35 -15.80 45.66
C ALA A 282 4.31 -16.04 44.14
N ALA A 283 3.82 -17.21 43.70
CA ALA A 283 3.68 -17.54 42.28
C ALA A 283 2.72 -16.57 41.55
N ILE A 284 1.55 -16.25 42.13
CA ILE A 284 0.63 -15.24 41.60
C ILE A 284 1.33 -13.89 41.44
N LYS A 285 2.10 -13.46 42.45
CA LYS A 285 2.82 -12.18 42.40
C LYS A 285 3.91 -12.17 41.34
N ILE A 286 4.66 -13.26 41.16
CA ILE A 286 5.68 -13.40 40.09
C ILE A 286 5.00 -13.28 38.73
N ARG A 287 3.97 -14.09 38.50
CA ARG A 287 3.19 -14.11 37.26
C ARG A 287 2.58 -12.75 36.93
N GLY A 288 1.94 -12.10 37.90
CA GLY A 288 1.31 -10.78 37.70
C GLY A 288 2.31 -9.70 37.30
N ARG A 289 3.52 -9.75 37.85
CA ARG A 289 4.61 -8.83 37.47
C ARG A 289 5.11 -9.08 36.04
N ASP A 290 5.27 -10.34 35.63
CA ASP A 290 5.73 -10.67 34.27
C ASP A 290 4.69 -10.36 33.21
N LYS A 291 3.41 -10.57 33.54
CA LYS A 291 2.32 -10.12 32.70
C LYS A 291 2.38 -8.61 32.48
N ALA A 292 2.56 -7.82 33.55
CA ALA A 292 2.66 -6.37 33.42
C ALA A 292 3.85 -5.95 32.55
N PHE A 293 5.02 -6.60 32.70
CA PHE A 293 6.17 -6.36 31.83
C PHE A 293 5.87 -6.66 30.36
N ILE A 294 5.27 -7.82 30.07
CA ILE A 294 4.89 -8.23 28.71
C ILE A 294 3.90 -7.25 28.09
N ASP A 295 2.87 -6.85 28.84
CA ASP A 295 1.85 -5.91 28.37
C ASP A 295 2.51 -4.56 28.00
N THR A 296 3.39 -4.04 28.87
CA THR A 296 4.13 -2.79 28.61
C THR A 296 5.09 -2.91 27.43
N PHE A 297 5.80 -4.04 27.28
CA PHE A 297 6.68 -4.27 26.14
C PHE A 297 5.92 -4.28 24.82
N ILE A 298 4.78 -4.98 24.76
CA ILE A 298 3.95 -5.06 23.56
C ILE A 298 3.42 -3.67 23.20
N GLU A 299 2.91 -2.92 24.18
CA GLU A 299 2.41 -1.57 23.98
C GLU A 299 3.50 -0.63 23.45
N TRP A 300 4.67 -0.62 24.08
CA TRP A 300 5.83 0.17 23.64
C TRP A 300 6.30 -0.22 22.23
N LYS A 301 6.47 -1.52 21.95
CA LYS A 301 6.95 -2.00 20.64
C LYS A 301 5.96 -1.66 19.53
N ASN A 302 4.66 -1.74 19.79
CA ASN A 302 3.62 -1.33 18.86
C ASN A 302 3.66 0.18 18.59
N LEU A 303 3.73 1.01 19.65
CA LEU A 303 3.80 2.46 19.52
C LEU A 303 5.06 2.92 18.77
N SER A 304 6.23 2.41 19.16
CA SER A 304 7.50 2.73 18.49
C SER A 304 7.51 2.26 17.03
N GLY A 305 6.94 1.08 16.76
CA GLY A 305 6.79 0.55 15.40
C GLY A 305 5.84 1.38 14.54
N GLU A 306 4.72 1.85 15.10
CA GLU A 306 3.76 2.73 14.43
C GLU A 306 4.40 4.09 14.11
N VAL A 307 5.11 4.70 15.07
CA VAL A 307 5.85 5.94 14.88
C VAL A 307 6.89 5.80 13.77
N TYR A 308 7.67 4.72 13.76
CA TYR A 308 8.66 4.45 12.73
C TYR A 308 8.01 4.36 11.34
N LYS A 309 6.92 3.60 11.22
CA LYS A 309 6.17 3.46 9.96
C LYS A 309 5.61 4.80 9.48
N LEU A 310 5.00 5.59 10.39
CA LEU A 310 4.46 6.91 10.05
C LEU A 310 5.55 7.86 9.56
N LYS A 311 6.74 7.88 10.19
CA LYS A 311 7.87 8.68 9.72
C LYS A 311 8.37 8.25 8.34
N ALA A 312 8.53 6.94 8.13
CA ALA A 312 8.98 6.40 6.84
C ALA A 312 7.97 6.68 5.72
N ASN A 313 6.68 6.51 6.01
CA ASN A 313 5.61 6.84 5.06
C ASN A 313 5.58 8.33 4.76
N LEU A 314 5.70 9.20 5.78
CA LEU A 314 5.75 10.65 5.58
C LEU A 314 6.88 11.05 4.62
N GLU A 315 8.10 10.55 4.86
CA GLU A 315 9.25 10.83 4.00
C GLU A 315 9.05 10.29 2.58
N SER A 316 8.54 9.07 2.45
CA SER A 316 8.25 8.43 1.16
C SER A 316 7.19 9.21 0.38
N ASP A 317 6.08 9.58 1.01
CA ASP A 317 4.97 10.27 0.37
C ASP A 317 5.36 11.70 -0.01
N GLU A 318 6.11 12.41 0.83
CA GLU A 318 6.64 13.75 0.51
C GLU A 318 7.60 13.69 -0.69
N LYS A 319 8.49 12.69 -0.73
CA LYS A 319 9.41 12.47 -1.85
C LYS A 319 8.66 12.15 -3.14
N GLN A 320 7.73 11.19 -3.09
CA GLN A 320 6.96 10.79 -4.27
C GLN A 320 6.08 11.92 -4.81
N ALA A 321 5.38 12.65 -3.93
CA ALA A 321 4.59 13.80 -4.34
C ALA A 321 5.46 14.84 -5.06
N LYS A 322 6.64 15.14 -4.49
CA LYS A 322 7.59 16.08 -5.09
C LYS A 322 8.13 15.59 -6.44
N GLU A 323 8.52 14.32 -6.56
CA GLU A 323 9.02 13.74 -7.80
C GLU A 323 7.97 13.80 -8.92
N ILE A 324 6.70 13.49 -8.62
CA ILE A 324 5.61 13.58 -9.60
C ILE A 324 5.27 15.04 -9.92
N GLU A 325 5.31 15.96 -8.95
CA GLU A 325 5.16 17.41 -9.20
C GLU A 325 6.26 17.94 -10.13
N GLU A 326 7.50 17.51 -9.93
CA GLU A 326 8.62 17.84 -10.80
C GLU A 326 8.43 17.30 -12.21
N ARG A 327 7.92 16.06 -12.36
CA ARG A 327 7.57 15.48 -13.67
C ARG A 327 6.42 16.20 -14.34
N LEU A 328 5.40 16.65 -13.61
CA LEU A 328 4.31 17.44 -14.20
C LEU A 328 4.76 18.85 -14.60
N THR A 329 5.71 19.43 -13.86
CA THR A 329 6.28 20.75 -14.16
C THR A 329 7.27 20.68 -15.33
N ASN A 330 8.04 19.60 -15.42
CA ASN A 330 9.02 19.32 -16.47
C ASN A 330 8.67 17.97 -17.13
N PRO A 331 7.59 17.92 -17.94
CA PRO A 331 7.12 16.69 -18.54
C PRO A 331 8.17 16.03 -19.43
N GLU A 332 8.36 14.73 -19.23
CA GLU A 332 9.16 13.90 -20.12
C GLU A 332 8.49 13.83 -21.50
N PRO A 333 9.22 13.55 -22.60
CA PRO A 333 8.65 13.62 -23.95
C PRO A 333 7.39 12.77 -24.18
N TYR A 334 7.26 11.62 -23.50
CA TYR A 334 6.06 10.76 -23.60
C TYR A 334 4.83 11.30 -22.83
N MET A 335 5.01 12.38 -22.06
CA MET A 335 3.95 13.12 -21.35
C MET A 335 3.55 14.40 -22.09
N LEU A 336 4.12 14.64 -23.27
CA LEU A 336 3.79 15.76 -24.13
C LEU A 336 2.96 15.27 -25.31
N PRO A 337 2.11 16.13 -25.89
CA PRO A 337 1.49 15.83 -27.16
C PRO A 337 2.55 15.47 -28.21
N PRO A 338 2.26 14.54 -29.13
CA PRO A 338 3.21 14.13 -30.15
C PRO A 338 3.60 15.29 -31.07
N GLU A 339 4.90 15.39 -31.37
CA GLU A 339 5.46 16.42 -32.26
C GLU A 339 5.77 15.79 -33.63
N ILE A 340 5.19 16.34 -34.70
CA ILE A 340 5.49 15.93 -36.07
C ILE A 340 6.63 16.77 -36.63
N TYR A 341 7.59 16.12 -37.28
CA TYR A 341 8.62 16.80 -38.05
C TYR A 341 8.01 17.80 -39.04
N GLN A 342 8.35 19.08 -38.88
CA GLN A 342 7.85 20.20 -39.70
C GLN A 342 6.33 20.38 -39.70
N ASN A 343 5.58 19.77 -38.78
CA ASN A 343 4.10 19.74 -38.78
C ASN A 343 3.51 19.31 -40.14
N LYS A 344 4.24 18.47 -40.87
CA LYS A 344 3.95 18.11 -42.26
C LYS A 344 3.58 16.64 -42.37
N VAL A 345 2.51 16.38 -43.12
CA VAL A 345 2.06 15.04 -43.48
C VAL A 345 1.95 14.98 -45.00
N THR A 346 2.63 14.02 -45.62
CA THR A 346 2.54 13.82 -47.07
C THR A 346 1.68 12.61 -47.37
N ILE A 347 0.67 12.78 -48.21
CA ILE A 347 -0.23 11.73 -48.68
C ILE A 347 0.21 11.31 -50.08
N TYR A 348 0.45 10.01 -50.25
CA TYR A 348 0.84 9.39 -51.52
C TYR A 348 -0.23 8.41 -51.99
N PRO A 349 -0.42 8.23 -53.32
CA PRO A 349 -1.14 7.09 -53.85
C PRO A 349 -0.40 5.79 -53.55
N VAL A 350 -1.15 4.72 -53.31
CA VAL A 350 -0.63 3.37 -53.04
C VAL A 350 -0.71 2.54 -54.32
N LEU A 351 0.41 1.90 -54.67
CA LEU A 351 0.44 0.90 -55.74
C LEU A 351 -0.26 -0.36 -55.25
N ALA A 352 -1.37 -0.72 -55.88
CA ALA A 352 -1.86 -2.08 -55.78
C ALA A 352 -0.79 -2.99 -56.38
N GLU A 353 -0.24 -3.94 -55.61
CA GLU A 353 0.66 -4.96 -56.15
C GLU A 353 0.07 -5.49 -57.46
N GLN A 354 0.84 -5.36 -58.54
CA GLN A 354 0.55 -6.09 -59.77
C GLN A 354 0.74 -7.57 -59.40
N SER A 355 -0.40 -8.25 -59.29
CA SER A 355 -0.55 -9.68 -59.07
C SER A 355 0.34 -10.54 -59.96
#